data_AF-A0A957CS12-F1
#
_entry.id   AF-A0A957CS12-F1
#
_cell.length_a   1.000
_cell.length_b   1.000
_cell.length_c   1.000
_cell.angle_alpha   90.00
_cell.angle_beta   90.00
_cell.angle_gamma   90.00
#
_symmetry.space_group_name_H-M   'P 1'
#
loop_
_entity.id
_entity.type
_entity.pdbx_description
1 polymer ?
#
loop_
_entity_poly.entity_id
_entity_poly.type
_entity_poly.pdbx_seq_one_letter_code
_entity_poly.pdbx_strand_id
1 'polypeptide(L)' 'MSMQFDQINAEMNNVDPYLIEKVWRDLDGQLSREYVGRVVAEVALGFQDAKVKAFLPILIHREALKQLKDLSR' A
#
# COMPACT_ATOMS: atom_id res chain seq x y z
N MET A 1 6.72 18.35 13.18
CA MET A 1 6.59 16.90 13.01
C MET A 1 5.19 16.62 12.48
N SER A 2 5.01 16.27 11.19
CA SER A 2 3.83 15.53 10.65
C SER A 2 3.66 15.49 9.13
N MET A 3 4.55 16.08 8.30
CA MET A 3 4.35 16.08 6.83
C MET A 3 4.12 14.68 6.22
N GLN A 4 4.74 13.65 6.78
CA GLN A 4 4.60 12.27 6.30
C GLN A 4 3.23 11.64 6.63
N PHE A 5 2.63 11.97 7.79
CA PHE A 5 1.31 11.44 8.17
C PHE A 5 0.18 12.05 7.34
N ASP A 6 0.25 13.35 7.07
CA ASP A 6 -0.74 14.04 6.24
C ASP A 6 -0.70 13.52 4.79
N GLN A 7 0.49 13.23 4.29
CA GLN A 7 0.69 12.67 2.95
C GLN A 7 0.21 11.22 2.84
N ILE A 8 0.41 10.39 3.87
CA ILE A 8 -0.14 9.03 3.92
C ILE A 8 -1.67 9.05 3.95
N ASN A 9 -2.29 9.95 4.70
CA ASN A 9 -3.75 10.06 4.75
C ASN A 9 -4.34 10.52 3.40
N ALA A 10 -3.68 11.45 2.71
CA ALA A 10 -4.07 11.85 1.36
C ALA A 10 -3.95 10.68 0.38
N GLU A 11 -2.84 9.93 0.45
CA GLU A 11 -2.60 8.82 -0.47
C GLU A 11 -3.48 7.61 -0.18
N MET A 12 -3.83 7.35 1.09
CA MET A 12 -4.87 6.37 1.43
C MET A 12 -6.22 6.66 0.73
N ASN A 13 -6.52 7.92 0.42
CA ASN A 13 -7.71 8.27 -0.37
C ASN A 13 -7.49 8.16 -1.90
N ASN A 14 -6.24 8.14 -2.36
CA ASN A 14 -5.88 8.01 -3.78
C ASN A 14 -5.59 6.58 -4.22
N VAL A 15 -5.26 5.69 -3.27
CA VAL A 15 -5.06 4.26 -3.54
C VAL A 15 -6.40 3.60 -3.84
N ASP A 16 -6.43 2.80 -4.91
CA ASP A 16 -7.58 1.99 -5.28
C ASP A 16 -7.99 1.04 -4.13
N PRO A 17 -9.22 1.14 -3.58
CA PRO A 17 -9.70 0.24 -2.54
C PRO A 17 -9.65 -1.25 -2.92
N TYR A 18 -9.74 -1.57 -4.22
CA TYR A 18 -9.60 -2.94 -4.72
C TYR A 18 -8.18 -3.49 -4.52
N LEU A 19 -7.15 -2.64 -4.64
CA LEU A 19 -5.77 -3.03 -4.40
C LEU A 19 -5.53 -3.38 -2.93
N ILE A 20 -6.07 -2.56 -2.01
CA ILE A 20 -6.00 -2.81 -0.57
C ILE A 20 -6.69 -4.14 -0.22
N GLU A 21 -7.90 -4.34 -0.74
CA GLU A 21 -8.67 -5.58 -0.54
C GLU A 21 -7.91 -6.80 -1.06
N LYS A 22 -7.30 -6.70 -2.24
CA LYS A 22 -6.52 -7.78 -2.82
C LYS A 22 -5.31 -8.15 -1.95
N VAL A 23 -4.52 -7.17 -1.52
CA VAL A 23 -3.36 -7.41 -0.63
C VAL A 23 -3.82 -8.02 0.70
N TRP A 24 -4.91 -7.51 1.28
CA TRP A 24 -5.44 -8.01 2.55
C TRP A 24 -5.89 -9.48 2.45
N ARG A 25 -6.56 -9.85 1.36
CA ARG A 25 -6.94 -11.25 1.08
C ARG A 25 -5.73 -12.15 0.84
N ASP A 26 -4.73 -11.67 0.12
CA ASP A 26 -3.49 -12.42 -0.15
C ASP A 26 -2.63 -12.65 1.12
N LEU A 27 -2.96 -11.98 2.22
CA LEU A 27 -2.40 -12.18 3.57
C LEU A 27 -3.32 -13.02 4.47
N ASP A 28 -4.35 -13.67 3.92
CA ASP A 28 -5.33 -14.48 4.64
C ASP A 28 -6.00 -13.75 5.83
N GLY A 29 -6.08 -12.42 5.78
CA GLY A 29 -6.65 -11.62 6.86
C GLY A 29 -5.85 -11.60 8.17
N GLN A 30 -4.58 -12.03 8.16
CA GLN A 30 -3.71 -12.05 9.34
C GLN A 30 -3.44 -10.64 9.92
N LEU A 31 -3.54 -9.61 9.08
CA LEU A 31 -3.37 -8.21 9.45
C LEU A 31 -4.68 -7.45 9.27
N SER A 32 -4.87 -6.38 10.04
CA SER A 32 -6.06 -5.54 9.88
C SER A 32 -6.06 -4.83 8.53
N ARG A 33 -7.24 -4.67 7.95
CA ARG A 33 -7.41 -4.03 6.64
C ARG A 33 -6.93 -2.58 6.65
N GLU A 34 -7.10 -1.89 7.77
CA GLU A 34 -6.62 -0.52 7.97
C GLU A 34 -5.09 -0.45 7.94
N TYR A 35 -4.42 -1.43 8.56
CA TYR A 35 -2.96 -1.49 8.56
C TYR A 35 -2.40 -1.80 7.17
N VAL A 36 -3.02 -2.76 6.46
CA VAL A 36 -2.70 -3.04 5.06
C VAL A 36 -2.88 -1.77 4.21
N GLY A 37 -3.99 -1.04 4.39
CA GLY A 37 -4.24 0.21 3.67
C GLY A 37 -3.15 1.25 3.86
N ARG A 38 -2.63 1.41 5.08
CA ARG A 38 -1.51 2.32 5.36
C ARG A 38 -0.24 1.90 4.62
N VAL A 39 0.13 0.62 4.68
CA VAL A 39 1.35 0.14 4.02
C VAL A 39 1.23 0.24 2.50
N VAL A 40 0.06 -0.06 1.93
CA VAL A 40 -0.17 0.13 0.48
C VAL A 40 -0.04 1.60 0.09
N ALA A 41 -0.57 2.54 0.89
CA ALA A 41 -0.41 3.98 0.65
C ALA A 41 1.04 4.45 0.78
N GLU A 42 1.78 3.98 1.80
CA GLU A 42 3.20 4.27 1.97
C GLU A 42 4.03 3.77 0.78
N VAL A 43 3.75 2.56 0.29
CA VAL A 43 4.39 2.01 -0.90
C VAL A 43 4.03 2.84 -2.14
N ALA A 44 2.76 3.24 -2.30
CA ALA A 44 2.31 4.05 -3.42
C ALA A 44 3.03 5.42 -3.50
N LEU A 45 3.30 6.05 -2.35
CA LEU A 45 4.11 7.28 -2.29
C LEU A 45 5.51 7.10 -2.88
N GLY A 46 6.13 5.93 -2.72
CA GLY A 46 7.41 5.60 -3.34
C GLY A 46 7.37 5.59 -4.87
N PHE A 47 6.19 5.54 -5.47
CA PHE A 47 5.96 5.55 -6.91
C PHE A 47 5.28 6.83 -7.43
N GLN A 48 5.08 7.86 -6.59
CA GLN A 48 4.35 9.07 -6.97
C GLN A 48 4.91 9.77 -8.22
N ASP A 49 6.23 9.70 -8.42
CA ASP A 49 6.96 10.34 -9.53
C ASP A 49 7.18 9.40 -10.72
N ALA A 50 6.56 8.21 -10.73
CA ALA A 50 6.73 7.23 -11.79
C ALA A 50 6.14 7.72 -13.11
N LYS A 51 6.98 7.82 -14.15
CA LYS A 51 6.57 8.25 -15.50
C LYS A 51 5.62 7.27 -16.18
N VAL A 52 5.70 5.97 -15.83
CA VAL A 52 4.86 4.91 -16.41
C VAL A 52 3.89 4.41 -15.35
N LYS A 53 2.61 4.76 -15.49
CA LYS A 53 1.56 4.42 -14.51
C LYS A 53 0.93 3.05 -14.72
N ALA A 54 1.04 2.47 -15.91
CA ALA A 54 0.36 1.23 -16.30
C ALA A 54 0.70 0.02 -15.41
N PHE A 55 1.91 -0.01 -14.83
CA PHE A 55 2.38 -1.12 -14.00
C PHE A 55 2.38 -0.80 -12.50
N LEU A 56 1.95 0.39 -12.09
CA LEU A 56 1.95 0.77 -10.68
C LEU A 56 1.11 -0.17 -9.80
N PRO A 57 -0.10 -0.60 -10.20
CA PRO A 57 -0.89 -1.48 -9.36
C PRO A 57 -0.18 -2.80 -9.02
N ILE A 58 0.52 -3.41 -9.99
CA ILE A 58 1.23 -4.67 -9.76
C ILE A 58 2.53 -4.49 -8.96
N LEU A 59 3.22 -3.36 -9.16
CA LEU A 59 4.44 -3.04 -8.40
C LEU A 59 4.12 -2.72 -6.93
N ILE A 60 3.10 -1.90 -6.69
CA ILE A 60 2.62 -1.55 -5.35
C ILE A 60 2.11 -2.81 -4.64
N HIS A 61 1.31 -3.64 -5.31
CA HIS A 61 0.83 -4.92 -4.76
C HIS A 61 1.99 -5.81 -4.28
N ARG A 62 2.98 -6.01 -5.15
CA ARG A 62 4.14 -6.87 -4.87
C ARG A 62 4.97 -6.35 -3.70
N GLU A 63 5.26 -5.06 -3.69
CA GLU A 63 6.10 -4.45 -2.66
C GLU A 63 5.38 -4.40 -1.30
N ALA A 64 4.08 -4.08 -1.29
CA ALA A 64 3.28 -4.13 -0.08
C ALA A 64 3.23 -5.55 0.51
N LEU A 65 3.00 -6.58 -0.32
CA LEU A 65 3.03 -7.97 0.15
C LEU A 65 4.38 -8.38 0.71
N LYS A 66 5.48 -7.95 0.08
CA LYS A 66 6.83 -8.24 0.57
C LYS A 66 7.04 -7.64 1.96
N GLN A 67 6.75 -6.35 2.13
CA GLN A 67 6.92 -5.68 3.42
C GLN A 67 6.03 -6.28 4.52
N LEU A 68 4.76 -6.56 4.20
CA LEU A 68 3.81 -7.13 5.16
C LEU A 68 4.16 -8.57 5.57
N LYS A 69 4.73 -9.38 4.66
CA LYS A 69 5.17 -10.75 4.97
C LYS A 69 6.49 -10.81 5.74
N ASP A 70 7.40 -9.86 5.49
CA ASP A 70 8.64 -9.76 6.25
C ASP A 70 8.35 -9.36 7.71
N LEU A 71 7.26 -8.65 7.97
CA LEU A 71 6.80 -8.26 9.31
C LEU A 71 6.03 -9.36 10.06
N SER A 72 5.52 -10.39 9.37
CA SER A 72 4.76 -11.48 9.97
C SER A 72 5.60 -12.73 10.29
N ARG A 73 6.91 -12.70 10.03
CA ARG A 73 7.89 -13.73 10.43
C ARG A 73 8.51 -13.44 11.79
#